data_AF-A0A530C7A3-F1
#
_entry.id   AF-A0A530C7A3-F1
#
_cell.length_a   1.000
_cell.length_b   1.000
_cell.length_c   1.000
_cell.angle_alpha   90.00
_cell.angle_beta   90.00
_cell.angle_gamma   90.00
#
_symmetry.space_group_name_H-M   'P 1'
#
loop_
_entity.id
_entity.type
_entity.pdbx_description
1 polymer ?
#
loop_
_entity_poly.entity_id
_entity_poly.type
_entity_poly.pdbx_seq_one_letter_code
_entity_poly.pdbx_strand_id
1 'polypeptide(L)'
;MKRLSGLAASALFLLLPLVSPGAAAPDPAALFEARTVADRDSALAALETAAPGDPASAYAAGAGEFFTALEILGGGLHRHGFESPQSFMLPLMRLPVPDNPNPEPLTYEEFRAILVAFRDRLQKSAAMLGSVPAEADIGMAIDLTRLGIDLNEDGNIAPDESAAAIMAALSRGGAPDGPAPALTFRFDHADGYWLQGYAEFLMAQADFWLAHDFKTMFDGSFHMLFPRAKLPLQDVLVPPDGGMSGSIFASEWRFADFISLVHLVNWPVVEPERRQAARRHLLEMIRLSREDWKAIRAETDNDRE
;
A
#
# COMPACT_ATOMS: atom_id res chain seq x y z
N MET A 1 -11.68 -45.09 74.13
CA MET A 1 -10.76 -43.93 74.00
C MET A 1 -9.68 -44.31 73.01
N LYS A 2 -9.80 -43.83 71.76
CA LYS A 2 -8.99 -44.24 70.60
C LYS A 2 -7.72 -43.37 70.50
N ARG A 3 -6.56 -43.99 70.31
CA ARG A 3 -5.34 -43.33 69.79
C ARG A 3 -5.18 -43.78 68.33
N LEU A 4 -5.22 -42.83 67.41
CA LEU A 4 -4.90 -43.01 65.99
C LEU A 4 -3.60 -42.26 65.71
N SER A 5 -2.57 -43.01 65.34
CA SER A 5 -1.38 -42.57 64.61
C SER A 5 -1.48 -43.34 63.29
N GLY A 6 -1.55 -42.75 62.11
CA GLY A 6 -0.74 -41.66 61.58
C GLY A 6 0.02 -42.25 60.41
N LEU A 7 -0.41 -42.00 59.17
CA LEU A 7 0.33 -42.24 57.93
C LEU A 7 -0.22 -41.30 56.87
N ALA A 8 0.50 -40.20 56.65
CA ALA A 8 0.24 -39.22 55.62
C ALA A 8 0.80 -39.74 54.28
N ALA A 9 -0.07 -39.99 53.30
CA ALA A 9 0.33 -40.23 51.92
C ALA A 9 0.48 -38.88 51.22
N SER A 10 1.71 -38.56 50.80
CA SER A 10 2.00 -37.39 49.98
C SER A 10 1.62 -37.70 48.53
N ALA A 11 0.64 -36.98 47.97
CA ALA A 11 0.29 -37.03 46.56
C ALA A 11 1.13 -36.00 45.80
N LEU A 12 2.07 -36.47 44.98
CA LEU A 12 2.86 -35.65 44.06
C LEU A 12 2.08 -35.50 42.75
N PHE A 13 1.43 -34.36 42.55
CA PHE A 13 0.81 -34.01 41.26
C PHE A 13 1.92 -33.61 40.27
N LEU A 14 2.19 -34.47 39.29
CA LEU A 14 2.97 -34.14 38.10
C LEU A 14 2.13 -33.20 37.21
N LEU A 15 2.46 -31.90 37.23
CA LEU A 15 2.01 -30.91 36.26
C LEU A 15 2.75 -31.16 34.94
N LEU A 16 2.17 -31.97 34.06
CA LEU A 16 2.56 -31.99 32.65
C LEU A 16 2.03 -30.70 31.99
N PRO A 17 2.86 -29.93 31.26
CA PRO A 17 2.36 -28.81 30.50
C PRO A 17 1.44 -29.36 29.40
N LEU A 18 0.18 -28.91 29.42
CA LEU A 18 -0.73 -29.03 28.29
C LEU A 18 -0.11 -28.24 27.13
N VAL A 19 0.59 -28.94 26.24
CA VAL A 19 0.91 -28.40 24.92
C VAL A 19 -0.41 -28.39 24.17
N SER A 20 -1.06 -27.23 24.11
CA SER A 20 -2.16 -27.00 23.17
C SER A 20 -1.62 -27.31 21.77
N PRO A 21 -2.30 -28.13 20.95
CA PRO A 21 -1.96 -28.23 19.54
C PRO A 21 -2.03 -26.81 18.97
N GLY A 22 -0.92 -26.33 18.41
CA GLY A 22 -0.86 -25.01 17.79
C GLY A 22 -1.99 -24.91 16.76
N ALA A 23 -2.73 -23.80 16.78
CA ALA A 23 -3.65 -23.50 15.70
C ALA A 23 -2.88 -23.61 14.37
N ALA A 24 -3.46 -24.27 13.37
CA ALA A 24 -2.86 -24.32 12.04
C ALA A 24 -2.59 -22.88 11.59
N ALA A 25 -1.41 -22.63 11.01
CA ALA A 25 -1.07 -21.32 10.47
C ALA A 25 -2.17 -20.88 9.46
N PRO A 26 -2.57 -19.60 9.48
CA PRO A 26 -3.54 -19.09 8.52
C PRO A 26 -2.98 -19.24 7.10
N ASP A 27 -3.84 -19.56 6.13
CA ASP A 27 -3.47 -19.69 4.74
C ASP A 27 -3.23 -18.30 4.10
N PRO A 28 -2.01 -17.96 3.67
CA PRO A 28 -1.73 -16.68 3.00
C PRO A 28 -2.55 -16.46 1.73
N ALA A 29 -2.96 -17.52 1.03
CA ALA A 29 -3.73 -17.39 -0.21
C ALA A 29 -5.10 -16.72 0.05
N ALA A 30 -5.69 -16.90 1.23
CA ALA A 30 -6.97 -16.28 1.59
C ALA A 30 -6.92 -14.74 1.54
N LEU A 31 -5.76 -14.14 1.82
CA LEU A 31 -5.55 -12.70 1.72
C LEU A 31 -5.57 -12.23 0.25
N PHE A 32 -4.83 -12.93 -0.62
CA PHE A 32 -4.60 -12.51 -2.00
C PHE A 32 -5.69 -12.95 -2.98
N GLU A 33 -6.56 -13.88 -2.58
CA GLU A 33 -7.71 -14.33 -3.36
C GLU A 33 -9.05 -13.75 -2.87
N ALA A 34 -9.01 -12.89 -1.84
CA ALA A 34 -10.19 -12.23 -1.30
C ALA A 34 -10.91 -11.41 -2.38
N ARG A 35 -12.25 -11.50 -2.39
CA ARG A 35 -13.11 -10.75 -3.33
C ARG A 35 -13.83 -9.58 -2.68
N THR A 36 -13.67 -9.41 -1.38
CA THR A 36 -14.22 -8.31 -0.61
C THR A 36 -13.15 -7.76 0.32
N VAL A 37 -13.22 -6.47 0.59
CA VAL A 37 -12.33 -5.80 1.56
C VAL A 37 -12.46 -6.45 2.94
N ALA A 38 -13.68 -6.82 3.35
CA ALA A 38 -13.94 -7.45 4.64
C ALA A 38 -13.25 -8.83 4.77
N ASP A 39 -13.31 -9.66 3.74
CA ASP A 39 -12.64 -10.98 3.75
C ASP A 39 -11.11 -10.81 3.77
N ARG A 40 -10.59 -9.88 2.97
CA ARG A 40 -9.16 -9.56 2.95
C ARG A 40 -8.68 -9.08 4.31
N ASP A 41 -9.37 -8.13 4.93
CA ASP A 41 -8.98 -7.55 6.21
C ASP A 41 -9.04 -8.59 7.34
N SER A 42 -10.00 -9.51 7.28
CA SER A 42 -10.08 -10.66 8.19
C SER A 42 -8.87 -11.61 8.02
N ALA A 43 -8.51 -11.94 6.77
CA ALA A 43 -7.34 -12.76 6.47
C ALA A 43 -6.03 -12.07 6.89
N LEU A 44 -5.92 -10.76 6.65
CA LEU A 44 -4.77 -9.95 7.05
C LEU A 44 -4.60 -9.97 8.57
N ALA A 45 -5.67 -9.71 9.33
CA ALA A 45 -5.62 -9.73 10.79
C ALA A 45 -5.22 -11.12 11.36
N ALA A 46 -5.64 -12.20 10.70
CA ALA A 46 -5.23 -13.55 11.08
C ALA A 46 -3.72 -13.77 10.85
N LEU A 47 -3.19 -13.36 9.69
CA LEU A 47 -1.76 -13.44 9.37
C LEU A 47 -0.92 -12.59 10.34
N GLU A 48 -1.35 -11.37 10.65
CA GLU A 48 -0.68 -10.50 11.62
C GLU A 48 -0.60 -11.09 13.02
N THR A 49 -1.65 -11.80 13.43
CA THR A 49 -1.68 -12.49 14.72
C THR A 49 -0.68 -13.66 14.74
N ALA A 50 -0.49 -14.35 13.62
CA ALA A 50 0.43 -15.47 13.49
C ALA A 50 1.90 -15.06 13.24
N ALA A 51 2.12 -13.86 12.68
CA ALA A 51 3.43 -13.35 12.26
C ALA A 51 4.58 -13.52 13.27
N PRO A 52 4.41 -13.31 14.60
CA PRO A 52 5.52 -13.47 15.55
C PRO A 52 6.07 -14.90 15.65
N GLY A 53 5.30 -15.91 15.25
CA GLY A 53 5.69 -17.32 15.31
C GLY A 53 5.78 -18.02 13.95
N ASP A 54 5.42 -17.32 12.87
CA ASP A 54 5.38 -17.87 11.51
C ASP A 54 5.92 -16.85 10.49
N PRO A 55 7.16 -17.05 9.99
CA PRO A 55 7.77 -16.18 8.99
C PRO A 55 6.93 -16.01 7.71
N ALA A 56 6.21 -17.06 7.27
CA ALA A 56 5.37 -16.97 6.08
C ALA A 56 4.17 -16.04 6.31
N SER A 57 3.55 -16.12 7.50
CA SER A 57 2.51 -15.18 7.91
C SER A 57 3.03 -13.74 8.01
N ALA A 58 4.23 -13.53 8.56
CA ALA A 58 4.84 -12.19 8.62
C ALA A 58 5.10 -11.59 7.24
N TYR A 59 5.63 -12.42 6.32
CA TYR A 59 5.86 -12.05 4.93
C TYR A 59 4.55 -11.68 4.23
N ALA A 60 3.54 -12.55 4.31
CA ALA A 60 2.25 -12.34 3.67
C ALA A 60 1.50 -11.15 4.25
N ALA A 61 1.52 -10.95 5.58
CA ALA A 61 0.94 -9.76 6.21
C ALA A 61 1.66 -8.49 5.77
N GLY A 62 3.00 -8.51 5.69
CA GLY A 62 3.79 -7.40 5.19
C GLY A 62 3.43 -7.00 3.76
N ALA A 63 3.26 -7.98 2.86
CA ALA A 63 2.77 -7.75 1.51
C ALA A 63 1.31 -7.25 1.48
N GLY A 64 0.42 -7.83 2.30
CA GLY A 64 -0.97 -7.38 2.43
C GLY A 64 -1.08 -5.92 2.83
N GLU A 65 -0.35 -5.53 3.88
CA GLU A 65 -0.28 -4.15 4.37
C GLU A 65 0.24 -3.19 3.28
N PHE A 66 1.16 -3.65 2.40
CA PHE A 66 1.64 -2.85 1.27
C PHE A 66 0.50 -2.53 0.29
N PHE A 67 -0.28 -3.55 -0.11
CA PHE A 67 -1.41 -3.37 -1.02
C PHE A 67 -2.53 -2.55 -0.37
N THR A 68 -2.81 -2.76 0.91
CA THR A 68 -3.75 -1.91 1.68
C THR A 68 -3.29 -0.45 1.71
N ALA A 69 -1.98 -0.17 1.72
CA ALA A 69 -1.52 1.22 1.61
C ALA A 69 -1.87 1.82 0.24
N LEU A 70 -1.62 1.09 -0.85
CA LEU A 70 -1.98 1.53 -2.19
C LEU A 70 -3.49 1.75 -2.33
N GLU A 71 -4.31 0.90 -1.71
CA GLU A 71 -5.76 1.08 -1.62
C GLU A 71 -6.13 2.38 -0.91
N ILE A 72 -5.56 2.66 0.27
CA ILE A 72 -5.82 3.91 1.02
C ILE A 72 -5.54 5.15 0.15
N LEU A 73 -4.42 5.12 -0.60
CA LEU A 73 -4.07 6.19 -1.51
C LEU A 73 -5.05 6.26 -2.69
N GLY A 74 -5.32 5.13 -3.35
CA GLY A 74 -6.22 5.02 -4.51
C GLY A 74 -7.65 5.45 -4.19
N GLY A 75 -8.22 4.92 -3.11
CA GLY A 75 -9.55 5.28 -2.62
C GLY A 75 -9.64 6.74 -2.22
N GLY A 76 -8.63 7.29 -1.53
CA GLY A 76 -8.57 8.73 -1.25
C GLY A 76 -8.58 9.59 -2.52
N LEU A 77 -7.83 9.18 -3.55
CA LEU A 77 -7.85 9.86 -4.86
C LEU A 77 -9.22 9.71 -5.55
N HIS A 78 -9.82 8.51 -5.53
CA HIS A 78 -11.12 8.20 -6.12
C HIS A 78 -12.25 9.04 -5.51
N ARG A 79 -12.32 9.07 -4.18
CA ARG A 79 -13.35 9.78 -3.41
C ARG A 79 -13.48 11.24 -3.81
N HIS A 80 -12.34 11.86 -4.12
CA HIS A 80 -12.26 13.27 -4.48
C HIS A 80 -12.20 13.50 -6.01
N GLY A 81 -12.39 12.46 -6.83
CA GLY A 81 -12.50 12.58 -8.28
C GLY A 81 -11.18 12.94 -8.94
N PHE A 82 -10.10 12.28 -8.53
CA PHE A 82 -8.79 12.40 -9.14
C PHE A 82 -8.83 12.03 -10.63
N GLU A 83 -8.29 12.90 -11.48
CA GLU A 83 -8.04 12.63 -12.88
C GLU A 83 -6.53 12.52 -13.14
N SER A 84 -6.09 11.31 -13.52
CA SER A 84 -4.67 11.04 -13.75
C SER A 84 -4.14 11.80 -14.98
N PRO A 85 -3.09 12.62 -14.82
CA PRO A 85 -2.52 13.34 -15.95
C PRO A 85 -1.76 12.39 -16.89
N GLN A 86 -2.22 12.25 -18.14
CA GLN A 86 -1.56 11.40 -19.15
C GLN A 86 -0.24 11.96 -19.68
N SER A 87 0.12 13.19 -19.30
CA SER A 87 1.09 14.03 -20.02
C SER A 87 2.36 14.33 -19.22
N PHE A 88 2.36 14.07 -17.92
CA PHE A 88 3.52 14.20 -17.05
C PHE A 88 3.33 13.33 -15.82
N MET A 89 4.43 13.05 -15.13
CA MET A 89 4.43 12.10 -14.03
C MET A 89 4.67 12.78 -12.69
N LEU A 90 3.65 12.79 -11.83
CA LEU A 90 3.79 13.18 -10.43
C LEU A 90 4.02 11.92 -9.57
N PRO A 91 4.99 11.91 -8.64
CA PRO A 91 5.12 10.84 -7.67
C PRO A 91 3.84 10.64 -6.86
N LEU A 92 3.50 9.39 -6.53
CA LEU A 92 2.29 8.97 -5.79
C LEU A 92 0.94 9.19 -6.52
N MET A 93 0.90 9.97 -7.59
CA MET A 93 -0.33 10.32 -8.33
C MET A 93 -0.37 9.65 -9.71
N ARG A 94 -0.11 8.33 -9.74
CA ARG A 94 -0.12 7.53 -10.99
C ARG A 94 -1.08 6.37 -11.00
N LEU A 95 -1.75 6.10 -9.88
CA LEU A 95 -2.69 4.99 -9.82
C LEU A 95 -3.79 5.22 -10.87
N PRO A 96 -4.17 4.19 -11.65
CA PRO A 96 -5.24 4.27 -12.62
C PRO A 96 -6.59 4.18 -11.88
N VAL A 97 -6.90 5.25 -11.16
CA VAL A 97 -8.10 5.33 -10.33
C VAL A 97 -9.33 5.48 -11.24
N PRO A 98 -10.43 4.72 -11.01
CA PRO A 98 -11.67 4.87 -11.76
C PRO A 98 -12.28 6.27 -11.66
N ASP A 99 -13.13 6.61 -12.64
CA ASP A 99 -13.87 7.89 -12.61
C ASP A 99 -14.95 7.86 -11.51
N ASN A 100 -14.90 8.84 -10.60
CA ASN A 100 -15.98 9.06 -9.64
C ASN A 100 -17.02 10.05 -10.22
N PRO A 101 -18.29 9.65 -10.39
CA PRO A 101 -19.33 10.56 -10.90
C PRO A 101 -19.73 11.66 -9.90
N ASN A 102 -19.59 11.42 -8.59
CA ASN A 102 -20.03 12.32 -7.52
C ASN A 102 -18.91 12.54 -6.49
N PRO A 103 -17.83 13.24 -6.86
CA PRO A 103 -16.69 13.42 -5.97
C PRO A 103 -17.02 14.32 -4.78
N GLU A 104 -16.40 13.99 -3.63
CA GLU A 104 -16.50 14.76 -2.40
C GLU A 104 -15.57 15.99 -2.43
N PRO A 105 -15.92 17.07 -1.72
CA PRO A 105 -15.01 18.20 -1.53
C PRO A 105 -13.67 17.76 -0.93
N LEU A 106 -12.56 18.37 -1.34
CA LEU A 106 -11.23 18.08 -0.82
C LEU A 106 -10.58 19.35 -0.26
N THR A 107 -10.14 19.28 0.99
CA THR A 107 -9.29 20.31 1.61
C THR A 107 -7.81 19.92 1.60
N TYR A 108 -6.95 20.90 1.82
CA TYR A 108 -5.51 20.66 1.93
C TYR A 108 -5.18 19.69 3.07
N GLU A 109 -5.88 19.84 4.20
CA GLU A 109 -5.70 19.03 5.39
C GLU A 109 -6.17 17.58 5.17
N GLU A 110 -7.27 17.38 4.45
CA GLU A 110 -7.74 16.04 4.05
C GLU A 110 -6.77 15.37 3.07
N PHE A 111 -6.23 16.11 2.09
CA PHE A 111 -5.22 15.56 1.19
C PHE A 111 -3.95 15.14 1.94
N ARG A 112 -3.49 15.94 2.90
CA ARG A 112 -2.38 15.55 3.80
C ARG A 112 -2.74 14.30 4.61
N ALA A 113 -3.97 14.19 5.11
CA ALA A 113 -4.41 13.03 5.90
C ALA A 113 -4.36 11.73 5.07
N ILE A 114 -4.73 11.77 3.79
CA ILE A 114 -4.58 10.63 2.86
C ILE A 114 -3.11 10.21 2.79
N LEU A 115 -2.18 11.16 2.61
CA LEU A 115 -0.74 10.87 2.55
C LEU A 115 -0.19 10.29 3.87
N VAL A 116 -0.68 10.77 5.02
CA VAL A 116 -0.31 10.24 6.34
C VAL A 116 -0.78 8.79 6.49
N ALA A 117 -2.05 8.50 6.19
CA ALA A 117 -2.61 7.17 6.30
C ALA A 117 -1.89 6.17 5.38
N PHE A 118 -1.62 6.58 4.14
CA PHE A 118 -0.80 5.83 3.19
C PHE A 118 0.59 5.50 3.75
N ARG A 119 1.29 6.52 4.26
CA ARG A 119 2.64 6.39 4.80
C ARG A 119 2.70 5.51 6.04
N ASP A 120 1.76 5.66 6.96
CA ASP A 120 1.71 4.87 8.20
C ASP A 120 1.41 3.39 7.91
N ARG A 121 0.57 3.13 6.90
CA ARG A 121 0.30 1.77 6.43
C ARG A 121 1.53 1.12 5.80
N LEU A 122 2.28 1.85 4.97
CA LEU A 122 3.57 1.38 4.45
C LEU A 122 4.59 1.11 5.54
N GLN A 123 4.60 1.90 6.63
CA GLN A 123 5.50 1.62 7.75
C GLN A 123 5.17 0.29 8.41
N LYS A 124 3.89 -0.04 8.54
CA LYS A 124 3.45 -1.34 9.08
C LYS A 124 3.88 -2.48 8.14
N SER A 125 3.70 -2.32 6.84
CA SER A 125 4.22 -3.26 5.83
C SER A 125 5.73 -3.50 5.97
N ALA A 126 6.53 -2.43 5.97
CA ALA A 126 7.98 -2.52 6.06
C ALA A 126 8.46 -3.17 7.37
N ALA A 127 7.78 -2.90 8.48
CA ALA A 127 8.09 -3.51 9.77
C ALA A 127 7.80 -5.03 9.79
N MET A 128 6.71 -5.47 9.16
CA MET A 128 6.35 -6.89 9.08
C MET A 128 7.29 -7.66 8.16
N LEU A 129 7.58 -7.12 6.96
CA LEU A 129 8.59 -7.70 6.06
C LEU A 129 9.97 -7.77 6.74
N GLY A 130 10.38 -6.70 7.45
CA GLY A 130 11.64 -6.66 8.18
C GLY A 130 11.71 -7.58 9.41
N SER A 131 10.58 -8.17 9.83
CA SER A 131 10.52 -9.16 10.93
C SER A 131 10.79 -10.59 10.46
N VAL A 132 10.76 -10.84 9.16
CA VAL A 132 11.07 -12.14 8.57
C VAL A 132 12.56 -12.45 8.80
N PRO A 133 12.90 -13.60 9.43
CA PRO A 133 14.30 -13.98 9.64
C PRO A 133 15.04 -14.19 8.32
N ALA A 134 16.32 -13.77 8.24
CA ALA A 134 17.10 -13.83 7.00
C ALA A 134 17.33 -15.25 6.43
N GLU A 135 17.20 -16.28 7.27
CA GLU A 135 17.36 -17.70 6.89
C GLU A 135 16.00 -18.41 6.73
N ALA A 136 14.89 -17.66 6.77
CA ALA A 136 13.57 -18.23 6.59
C ALA A 136 13.39 -18.68 5.13
N ASP A 137 12.92 -19.91 4.96
CA ASP A 137 12.52 -20.43 3.65
C ASP A 137 11.15 -19.86 3.30
N ILE A 138 11.12 -18.88 2.38
CA ILE A 138 9.91 -18.22 1.91
C ILE A 138 9.70 -18.61 0.45
N GLY A 139 8.49 -19.09 0.15
CA GLY A 139 8.04 -19.33 -1.21
C GLY A 139 6.53 -19.24 -1.26
N MET A 140 6.00 -18.26 -1.98
CA MET A 140 4.58 -18.00 -2.05
C MET A 140 4.13 -17.73 -3.48
N ALA A 141 3.40 -18.68 -4.05
CA ALA A 141 2.79 -18.51 -5.37
C ALA A 141 1.52 -17.65 -5.26
N ILE A 142 1.53 -16.49 -5.89
CA ILE A 142 0.39 -15.57 -5.96
C ILE A 142 -0.07 -15.44 -7.41
N ASP A 143 -1.38 -15.56 -7.64
CA ASP A 143 -2.01 -15.21 -8.91
C ASP A 143 -2.28 -13.69 -8.95
N LEU A 144 -1.49 -12.97 -9.76
CA LEU A 144 -1.59 -11.52 -9.92
C LEU A 144 -2.91 -11.06 -10.57
N THR A 145 -3.68 -11.99 -11.14
CA THR A 145 -5.04 -11.71 -11.64
C THR A 145 -6.10 -11.73 -10.54
N ARG A 146 -5.76 -12.24 -9.35
CA ARG A 146 -6.63 -12.31 -8.17
C ARG A 146 -6.25 -11.33 -7.08
N LEU A 147 -4.94 -11.08 -6.94
CA LEU A 147 -4.43 -10.02 -6.08
C LEU A 147 -5.01 -8.68 -6.50
N GLY A 148 -5.90 -8.08 -5.71
CA GLY A 148 -6.52 -6.80 -6.05
C GLY A 148 -6.66 -5.86 -4.86
N ILE A 149 -6.94 -4.61 -5.19
CA ILE A 149 -7.22 -3.51 -4.24
C ILE A 149 -8.53 -2.84 -4.66
N ASP A 150 -9.37 -2.46 -3.71
CA ASP A 150 -10.64 -1.75 -3.93
C ASP A 150 -10.35 -0.26 -4.23
N LEU A 151 -10.26 0.09 -5.51
CA LEU A 151 -9.92 1.45 -5.94
C LEU A 151 -11.13 2.37 -5.93
N ASN A 152 -12.34 1.83 -6.11
CA ASN A 152 -13.58 2.61 -6.18
C ASN A 152 -14.30 2.75 -4.82
N GLU A 153 -13.79 2.10 -3.77
CA GLU A 153 -14.32 2.07 -2.40
C GLU A 153 -15.73 1.45 -2.29
N ASP A 154 -16.08 0.48 -3.15
CA ASP A 154 -17.38 -0.19 -3.13
C ASP A 154 -17.43 -1.45 -2.21
N GLY A 155 -16.29 -1.82 -1.63
CA GLY A 155 -16.12 -2.94 -0.71
C GLY A 155 -15.88 -4.29 -1.39
N ASN A 156 -15.99 -4.36 -2.73
CA ASN A 156 -15.63 -5.53 -3.52
C ASN A 156 -14.24 -5.31 -4.15
N ILE A 157 -13.56 -6.41 -4.43
CA ILE A 157 -12.30 -6.41 -5.17
C ILE A 157 -12.61 -6.99 -6.54
N ALA A 158 -12.85 -6.13 -7.52
CA ALA A 158 -13.25 -6.53 -8.85
C ALA A 158 -12.03 -6.97 -9.71
N PRO A 159 -12.23 -7.82 -10.73
CA PRO A 159 -11.11 -8.31 -11.56
C PRO A 159 -10.31 -7.22 -12.28
N ASP A 160 -10.94 -6.09 -12.61
CA ASP A 160 -10.32 -4.90 -13.21
C ASP A 160 -9.51 -4.06 -12.21
N GLU A 161 -9.61 -4.37 -10.92
CA GLU A 161 -8.80 -3.78 -9.85
C GLU A 161 -7.68 -4.74 -9.38
N SER A 162 -7.48 -5.84 -10.12
CA SER A 162 -6.35 -6.74 -9.90
C SER A 162 -5.01 -6.07 -10.24
N ALA A 163 -3.93 -6.53 -9.60
CA ALA A 163 -2.56 -6.09 -9.87
C ALA A 163 -2.21 -6.24 -11.36
N ALA A 164 -2.63 -7.33 -12.00
CA ALA A 164 -2.46 -7.54 -13.44
C ALA A 164 -3.19 -6.47 -14.28
N ALA A 165 -4.43 -6.11 -13.93
CA ALA A 165 -5.19 -5.07 -14.62
C ALA A 165 -4.58 -3.68 -14.43
N ILE A 166 -4.15 -3.36 -13.20
CA ILE A 166 -3.47 -2.10 -12.85
C ILE A 166 -2.14 -1.97 -13.62
N MET A 167 -1.29 -3.00 -13.61
CA MET A 167 -0.02 -3.00 -14.36
C MET A 167 -0.24 -2.83 -15.87
N ALA A 168 -1.29 -3.47 -16.41
CA ALA A 168 -1.66 -3.32 -17.80
C ALA A 168 -2.12 -1.88 -18.13
N ALA A 169 -2.94 -1.28 -17.28
CA ALA A 169 -3.39 0.11 -17.41
C ALA A 169 -2.21 1.10 -17.40
N LEU A 170 -1.25 0.90 -16.49
CA LEU A 170 -0.02 1.71 -16.40
C LEU A 170 0.88 1.56 -17.64
N SER A 171 0.95 0.36 -18.22
CA SER A 171 1.84 0.07 -19.36
C SER A 171 1.29 0.53 -20.70
N ARG A 172 -0.03 0.49 -20.90
CA ARG A 172 -0.69 0.71 -22.20
C ARG A 172 -1.56 1.96 -22.27
N GLY A 173 -1.72 2.71 -21.16
CA GLY A 173 -2.63 3.85 -21.09
C GLY A 173 -4.11 3.46 -21.09
N GLY A 174 -4.43 2.22 -20.71
CA GLY A 174 -5.79 1.69 -20.66
C GLY A 174 -5.82 0.21 -20.22
N ALA A 175 -6.93 -0.21 -19.61
CA ALA A 175 -7.15 -1.60 -19.21
C ALA A 175 -7.14 -2.53 -20.45
N PRO A 176 -6.63 -3.77 -20.35
CA PRO A 176 -6.68 -4.73 -21.45
C PRO A 176 -8.12 -5.06 -21.85
N ASP A 177 -8.34 -5.26 -23.15
CA ASP A 177 -9.56 -5.91 -23.64
C ASP A 177 -9.52 -7.41 -23.33
N GLY A 178 -10.34 -7.83 -22.37
CA GLY A 178 -10.55 -9.24 -22.00
C GLY A 178 -9.75 -9.73 -20.79
N PRO A 179 -10.12 -10.89 -20.22
CA PRO A 179 -9.46 -11.45 -19.04
C PRO A 179 -7.99 -11.79 -19.36
N ALA A 180 -7.07 -11.25 -18.58
CA ALA A 180 -5.67 -11.63 -18.65
C ALA A 180 -5.53 -13.13 -18.33
N PRO A 181 -4.64 -13.87 -19.03
CA PRO A 181 -4.32 -15.24 -18.62
C PRO A 181 -3.80 -15.23 -17.18
N ALA A 182 -4.12 -16.28 -16.42
CA ALA A 182 -3.63 -16.44 -15.05
C ALA A 182 -2.10 -16.22 -15.03
N LEU A 183 -1.67 -15.28 -14.18
CA LEU A 183 -0.30 -14.84 -14.08
C LEU A 183 0.17 -15.14 -12.66
N THR A 184 0.63 -16.38 -12.47
CA THR A 184 1.18 -16.81 -11.18
C THR A 184 2.65 -16.49 -11.10
N PHE A 185 3.03 -15.76 -10.06
CA PHE A 185 4.42 -15.45 -9.71
C PHE A 185 4.73 -16.08 -8.36
N ARG A 186 5.89 -16.74 -8.21
CA ARG A 186 6.33 -17.28 -6.92
C ARG A 186 7.25 -16.28 -6.27
N PHE A 187 6.74 -15.59 -5.24
CA PHE A 187 7.52 -14.67 -4.46
C PHE A 187 8.38 -15.39 -3.43
N ASP A 188 9.64 -15.00 -3.33
CA ASP A 188 10.61 -15.59 -2.42
C ASP A 188 11.07 -14.59 -1.34
N HIS A 189 12.17 -14.92 -0.66
CA HIS A 189 12.73 -14.04 0.36
C HIS A 189 13.42 -12.78 -0.22
N ALA A 190 14.03 -12.86 -1.40
CA ALA A 190 14.64 -11.71 -2.08
C ALA A 190 13.57 -10.68 -2.46
N ASP A 191 12.43 -11.15 -2.98
CA ASP A 191 11.27 -10.31 -3.29
C ASP A 191 10.74 -9.56 -2.06
N GLY A 192 10.87 -10.16 -0.87
CA GLY A 192 10.56 -9.51 0.40
C GLY A 192 11.42 -8.27 0.65
N TYR A 193 12.73 -8.37 0.41
CA TYR A 193 13.64 -7.22 0.51
C TYR A 193 13.33 -6.16 -0.54
N TRP A 194 13.01 -6.57 -1.77
CA TRP A 194 12.60 -5.65 -2.81
C TRP A 194 11.33 -4.88 -2.42
N LEU A 195 10.29 -5.59 -1.97
CA LEU A 195 9.01 -4.99 -1.59
C LEU A 195 9.17 -4.09 -0.35
N GLN A 196 9.96 -4.51 0.64
CA GLN A 196 10.28 -3.68 1.81
C GLN A 196 11.02 -2.41 1.38
N GLY A 197 12.02 -2.53 0.50
CA GLY A 197 12.76 -1.39 -0.03
C GLY A 197 11.87 -0.43 -0.83
N TYR A 198 10.90 -0.97 -1.56
CA TYR A 198 9.93 -0.17 -2.30
C TYR A 198 8.93 0.54 -1.36
N ALA A 199 8.53 -0.09 -0.25
CA ALA A 199 7.77 0.58 0.81
C ALA A 199 8.55 1.75 1.42
N GLU A 200 9.85 1.56 1.71
CA GLU A 200 10.76 2.62 2.17
C GLU A 200 10.84 3.78 1.17
N PHE A 201 10.96 3.49 -0.13
CA PHE A 201 10.93 4.52 -1.17
C PHE A 201 9.63 5.34 -1.14
N LEU A 202 8.47 4.68 -1.09
CA LEU A 202 7.17 5.35 -1.10
C LEU A 202 6.93 6.15 0.18
N MET A 203 7.37 5.65 1.35
CA MET A 203 7.37 6.41 2.59
C MET A 203 8.23 7.68 2.48
N ALA A 204 9.41 7.59 1.85
CA ALA A 204 10.25 8.77 1.63
C ALA A 204 9.57 9.84 0.78
N GLN A 205 8.83 9.42 -0.25
CA GLN A 205 8.05 10.34 -1.09
C GLN A 205 6.92 11.00 -0.29
N ALA A 206 6.17 10.22 0.50
CA ALA A 206 5.10 10.76 1.33
C ALA A 206 5.63 11.72 2.40
N ASP A 207 6.70 11.34 3.12
CA ASP A 207 7.35 12.21 4.11
C ASP A 207 7.99 13.45 3.47
N PHE A 208 8.44 13.38 2.22
CA PHE A 208 8.86 14.57 1.49
C PHE A 208 7.70 15.55 1.28
N TRP A 209 6.55 15.11 0.77
CA TRP A 209 5.37 15.98 0.64
C TRP A 209 4.92 16.54 2.00
N LEU A 210 4.80 15.67 3.01
CA LEU A 210 4.34 16.04 4.35
C LEU A 210 5.31 16.96 5.08
N ALA A 211 6.62 16.88 4.81
CA ALA A 211 7.62 17.76 5.40
C ALA A 211 7.41 19.25 5.04
N HIS A 212 6.73 19.52 3.92
CA HIS A 212 6.59 20.87 3.39
C HIS A 212 5.14 21.38 3.47
N ASP A 213 5.01 22.70 3.56
CA ASP A 213 3.74 23.39 3.33
C ASP A 213 3.63 23.70 1.83
N PHE A 214 2.73 22.97 1.17
CA PHE A 214 2.42 23.12 -0.25
C PHE A 214 0.98 23.63 -0.46
N LYS A 215 0.36 24.23 0.58
CA LYS A 215 -1.02 24.68 0.54
C LYS A 215 -1.29 25.66 -0.60
N THR A 216 -0.42 26.65 -0.80
CA THR A 216 -0.58 27.64 -1.88
C THR A 216 -0.59 26.98 -3.26
N MET A 217 0.26 25.98 -3.47
CA MET A 217 0.24 25.21 -4.72
C MET A 217 -1.04 24.40 -4.84
N PHE A 218 -1.44 23.69 -3.78
CA PHE A 218 -2.67 22.92 -3.76
C PHE A 218 -3.88 23.78 -4.11
N ASP A 219 -4.09 24.88 -3.38
CA ASP A 219 -5.22 25.80 -3.57
C ASP A 219 -5.22 26.47 -4.97
N GLY A 220 -4.05 26.61 -5.61
CA GLY A 220 -3.88 27.37 -6.86
C GLY A 220 -3.61 26.54 -8.12
N SER A 221 -3.54 25.21 -8.02
CA SER A 221 -3.21 24.36 -9.18
C SER A 221 -3.73 22.93 -9.16
N PHE A 222 -4.26 22.44 -8.04
CA PHE A 222 -4.72 21.04 -7.98
C PHE A 222 -6.06 20.82 -8.69
N HIS A 223 -6.71 21.86 -9.21
CA HIS A 223 -7.94 21.70 -9.99
C HIS A 223 -7.72 20.86 -11.24
N MET A 224 -6.54 20.93 -11.86
CA MET A 224 -6.18 20.08 -13.00
C MET A 224 -6.16 18.58 -12.66
N LEU A 225 -5.99 18.23 -11.37
CA LEU A 225 -5.98 16.86 -10.86
C LEU A 225 -7.32 16.48 -10.21
N PHE A 226 -8.03 17.46 -9.64
CA PHE A 226 -9.31 17.26 -8.94
C PHE A 226 -10.34 18.30 -9.41
N PRO A 227 -10.80 18.23 -10.69
CA PRO A 227 -11.61 19.28 -11.29
C PRO A 227 -13.01 19.42 -10.70
N ARG A 228 -13.41 18.49 -9.83
CA ARG A 228 -14.76 18.40 -9.26
C ARG A 228 -14.76 18.31 -7.72
N ALA A 229 -13.63 18.55 -7.07
CA ALA A 229 -13.47 18.44 -5.61
C ALA A 229 -13.71 19.76 -4.82
N LYS A 230 -14.35 20.76 -5.44
CA LYS A 230 -14.66 22.07 -4.82
C LYS A 230 -13.45 22.74 -4.15
N LEU A 231 -12.28 22.64 -4.77
CA LEU A 231 -11.07 23.29 -4.30
C LEU A 231 -11.26 24.82 -4.29
N PRO A 232 -10.47 25.58 -3.49
CA PRO A 232 -10.50 27.04 -3.52
C PRO A 232 -10.33 27.57 -4.95
N LEU A 233 -11.14 28.54 -5.39
CA LEU A 233 -11.13 29.12 -6.76
C LEU A 233 -11.64 28.19 -7.88
N GLN A 234 -12.05 26.95 -7.59
CA GLN A 234 -12.47 26.00 -8.62
C GLN A 234 -13.62 26.52 -9.50
N ASP A 235 -14.66 27.10 -8.88
CA ASP A 235 -15.84 27.63 -9.60
C ASP A 235 -15.51 28.78 -10.57
N VAL A 236 -14.32 29.37 -10.43
CA VAL A 236 -13.85 30.47 -11.30
C VAL A 236 -12.87 29.98 -12.35
N LEU A 237 -12.01 29.02 -12.02
CA LEU A 237 -10.90 28.57 -12.86
C LEU A 237 -11.24 27.37 -13.75
N VAL A 238 -12.19 26.53 -13.31
CA VAL A 238 -12.56 25.30 -14.03
C VAL A 238 -13.84 25.52 -14.83
N PRO A 239 -13.88 25.19 -16.14
CA PRO A 239 -15.10 25.23 -16.93
C PRO A 239 -16.22 24.37 -16.34
N PRO A 240 -17.50 24.75 -16.49
CA PRO A 240 -18.64 24.02 -15.91
C PRO A 240 -18.78 22.56 -16.37
N ASP A 241 -18.25 22.20 -17.54
CA ASP A 241 -18.21 20.84 -18.08
C ASP A 241 -16.93 20.07 -17.70
N GLY A 242 -16.03 20.67 -16.90
CA GLY A 242 -14.73 20.11 -16.51
C GLY A 242 -13.70 20.05 -17.64
N GLY A 243 -14.08 20.42 -18.87
CA GLY A 243 -13.31 20.20 -20.10
C GLY A 243 -13.13 18.71 -20.45
N MET A 244 -12.53 18.44 -21.62
CA MET A 244 -12.22 17.08 -22.05
C MET A 244 -11.15 16.41 -21.16
N SER A 245 -11.40 15.17 -20.75
CA SER A 245 -10.38 14.24 -20.27
C SER A 245 -9.30 14.06 -21.35
N GLY A 246 -8.02 14.18 -20.98
CA GLY A 246 -6.89 14.08 -21.91
C GLY A 246 -5.64 14.80 -21.43
N SER A 247 -4.71 15.05 -22.37
CA SER A 247 -3.46 15.76 -22.11
C SER A 247 -3.70 17.13 -21.47
N ILE A 248 -3.02 17.43 -20.35
CA ILE A 248 -3.14 18.73 -19.69
C ILE A 248 -2.70 19.90 -20.59
N PHE A 249 -1.85 19.62 -21.58
CA PHE A 249 -1.37 20.59 -22.56
C PHE A 249 -2.38 20.92 -23.66
N ALA A 250 -3.47 20.16 -23.77
CA ALA A 250 -4.55 20.41 -24.73
C ALA A 250 -5.71 21.23 -24.14
N SER A 251 -5.72 21.45 -22.82
CA SER A 251 -6.74 22.25 -22.12
C SER A 251 -6.11 23.55 -21.61
N GLU A 252 -6.65 24.70 -22.03
CA GLU A 252 -6.12 26.01 -21.65
C GLU A 252 -6.08 26.21 -20.13
N TRP A 253 -7.13 25.79 -19.42
CA TRP A 253 -7.22 25.94 -17.97
C TRP A 253 -6.30 24.94 -17.24
N ARG A 254 -6.20 23.68 -17.68
CA ARG A 254 -5.25 22.70 -17.08
C ARG A 254 -3.80 23.11 -17.33
N PHE A 255 -3.51 23.71 -18.48
CA PHE A 255 -2.18 24.22 -18.77
C PHE A 255 -1.83 25.43 -17.89
N ALA A 256 -2.80 26.33 -17.65
CA ALA A 256 -2.63 27.43 -16.71
C ALA A 256 -2.36 26.91 -15.28
N ASP A 257 -3.12 25.92 -14.82
CA ASP A 257 -2.88 25.25 -13.54
C ASP A 257 -1.51 24.57 -13.47
N PHE A 258 -1.06 23.93 -14.54
CA PHE A 258 0.29 23.34 -14.58
C PHE A 258 1.38 24.41 -14.48
N ILE A 259 1.20 25.55 -15.17
CA ILE A 259 2.10 26.70 -15.02
C ILE A 259 2.07 27.18 -13.56
N SER A 260 0.89 27.33 -12.96
CA SER A 260 0.73 27.68 -11.54
C SER A 260 1.44 26.67 -10.65
N LEU A 261 1.28 25.37 -10.88
CA LEU A 261 1.96 24.32 -10.13
C LEU A 261 3.46 24.57 -10.13
N VAL A 262 4.08 24.71 -11.30
CA VAL A 262 5.54 24.92 -11.42
C VAL A 262 5.98 26.23 -10.74
N HIS A 263 5.22 27.31 -10.87
CA HIS A 263 5.58 28.60 -10.27
C HIS A 263 5.33 28.67 -8.76
N LEU A 264 4.46 27.81 -8.23
CA LEU A 264 4.14 27.71 -6.81
C LEU A 264 4.97 26.66 -6.09
N VAL A 265 5.99 26.07 -6.73
CA VAL A 265 7.04 25.25 -6.08
C VAL A 265 7.96 26.15 -5.23
N ASN A 266 7.40 26.71 -4.18
CA ASN A 266 8.12 27.42 -3.13
C ASN A 266 7.57 26.93 -1.79
N TRP A 267 7.90 25.68 -1.44
CA TRP A 267 7.32 25.03 -0.28
C TRP A 267 8.21 25.19 0.95
N PRO A 268 7.81 25.97 1.97
CA PRO A 268 8.54 26.06 3.22
C PRO A 268 8.55 24.70 3.93
N VAL A 269 9.64 24.38 4.61
CA VAL A 269 9.68 23.18 5.43
C VAL A 269 9.08 23.48 6.79
N VAL A 270 7.97 22.80 7.09
CA VAL A 270 7.21 22.97 8.34
C VAL A 270 7.38 21.77 9.28
N GLU A 271 7.73 20.59 8.75
CA GLU A 271 7.98 19.38 9.53
C GLU A 271 9.39 18.82 9.23
N PRO A 272 10.46 19.44 9.77
CA PRO A 272 11.84 19.08 9.43
C PRO A 272 12.22 17.64 9.80
N GLU A 273 11.58 17.06 10.81
CA GLU A 273 11.79 15.67 11.23
C GLU A 273 11.37 14.67 10.14
N ARG A 274 10.29 14.95 9.40
CA ARG A 274 9.86 14.13 8.25
C ARG A 274 10.87 14.18 7.12
N ARG A 275 11.53 15.32 6.91
CA ARG A 275 12.63 15.41 5.93
C ARG A 275 13.81 14.51 6.30
N GLN A 276 14.12 14.42 7.59
CA GLN A 276 15.14 13.49 8.09
C GLN A 276 14.67 12.03 7.97
N ALA A 277 13.39 11.75 8.22
CA ALA A 277 12.78 10.44 8.02
C ALA A 277 12.87 10.00 6.56
N ALA A 278 12.47 10.86 5.62
CA ALA A 278 12.59 10.59 4.19
C ALA A 278 14.04 10.22 3.78
N ARG A 279 15.04 10.93 4.31
CA ARG A 279 16.45 10.56 4.09
C ARG A 279 16.79 9.19 4.67
N ARG A 280 16.31 8.85 5.87
CA ARG A 280 16.54 7.52 6.47
C ARG A 280 15.89 6.42 5.65
N HIS A 281 14.64 6.62 5.22
CA HIS A 281 13.92 5.70 4.36
C HIS A 281 14.68 5.44 3.04
N LEU A 282 15.19 6.48 2.37
CA LEU A 282 16.01 6.31 1.17
C LEU A 282 17.34 5.55 1.40
N LEU A 283 17.98 5.75 2.56
CA LEU A 283 19.19 4.99 2.91
C LEU A 283 18.86 3.53 3.20
N GLU A 284 17.72 3.27 3.84
CA GLU A 284 17.26 1.92 4.15
C GLU A 284 16.87 1.16 2.88
N MET A 285 16.19 1.80 1.93
CA MET A 285 15.98 1.27 0.57
C MET A 285 17.29 0.83 -0.09
N ILE A 286 18.36 1.63 0.01
CA ILE A 286 19.67 1.27 -0.55
C ILE A 286 20.28 0.07 0.18
N ARG A 287 20.13 -0.01 1.51
CA ARG A 287 20.59 -1.16 2.30
C ARG A 287 19.84 -2.44 1.88
N LEU A 288 18.51 -2.37 1.80
CA LEU A 288 17.64 -3.48 1.40
C LEU A 288 17.94 -3.95 -0.03
N SER A 289 18.17 -3.02 -0.97
CA SER A 289 18.59 -3.38 -2.32
C SER A 289 19.90 -4.19 -2.35
N ARG A 290 20.82 -3.97 -1.39
CA ARG A 290 22.05 -4.78 -1.30
C ARG A 290 21.80 -6.18 -0.75
N GLU A 291 20.86 -6.32 0.18
CA GLU A 291 20.44 -7.64 0.70
C GLU A 291 19.65 -8.43 -0.34
N ASP A 292 18.75 -7.76 -1.07
CA ASP A 292 18.03 -8.29 -2.24
C ASP A 292 19.01 -8.88 -3.28
N TRP A 293 19.95 -8.09 -3.79
CA TRP A 293 20.99 -8.59 -4.71
C TRP A 293 21.90 -9.68 -4.13
N LYS A 294 21.99 -9.80 -2.81
CA LYS A 294 22.75 -10.86 -2.15
C LYS A 294 21.93 -12.15 -2.09
N ALA A 295 20.64 -12.06 -1.81
CA ALA A 295 19.70 -13.18 -1.84
C ALA A 295 19.57 -13.76 -3.27
N ILE A 296 19.31 -12.90 -4.26
CA ILE A 296 19.20 -13.29 -5.69
C ILE A 296 20.44 -14.05 -6.20
N ARG A 297 21.63 -13.65 -5.75
CA ARG A 297 22.88 -14.31 -6.18
C ARG A 297 23.19 -15.61 -5.44
N ALA A 298 22.50 -15.87 -4.33
CA ALA A 298 22.64 -17.09 -3.56
C ALA A 298 21.66 -18.18 -4.03
N GLU A 299 20.56 -17.79 -4.67
CA GLU A 299 19.60 -18.70 -5.31
C GLU A 299 20.27 -19.61 -6.35
N THR A 300 19.76 -20.83 -6.46
CA THR A 300 20.28 -21.85 -7.38
C THR A 300 19.21 -22.48 -8.26
N ASP A 301 17.96 -22.11 -8.01
CA ASP A 301 16.76 -22.50 -8.73
C ASP A 301 16.20 -21.35 -9.57
N ASN A 302 15.15 -21.67 -10.32
CA ASN A 302 14.37 -20.73 -11.11
C ASN A 302 12.97 -21.35 -11.20
N ASP A 303 12.20 -21.23 -10.12
CA ASP A 303 10.88 -21.87 -9.97
C ASP A 303 9.75 -20.85 -10.07
N ARG A 304 9.65 -20.20 -11.23
CA ARG A 304 8.63 -19.19 -11.56
C ARG A 304 8.80 -17.85 -10.83
N GLU A 305 10.04 -17.51 -10.55
CA GLU A 305 10.56 -16.16 -10.24
C GLU A 305 10.77 -15.35 -11.54
#